data_AF-A0A1I1RKL9-F1
#
_entry.id   AF-A0A1I1RKL9-F1
#
_cell.length_a   1.000
_cell.length_b   1.000
_cell.length_c   1.000
_cell.angle_alpha   90.00
_cell.angle_beta   90.00
_cell.angle_gamma   90.00
#
_symmetry.space_group_name_H-M   'P 1'
#
loop_
_entity.id
_entity.type
_entity.pdbx_description
1 polymer ?
#
loop_
_entity_poly.entity_id
_entity_poly.type
_entity_poly.pdbx_seq_one_letter_code
_entity_poly.pdbx_strand_id
1 'polypeptide(L)'
;MDSRPKDISPEVREHLKYLKARPGMYIGSVSLTKLWHFIDGMTFYSHVFDKESGRVIIPEGFNEFVEKQYNDHRTFNSFHFVSYFEGDDIGAVDKWFSLLDEYLVSLGYEPLGEREEILEELRNRHREDDVP
;
A
#
# COMPACT_ATOMS: atom_id res chain seq x y z
N MET A 1 5.10 -26.14 7.18
CA MET A 1 4.96 -24.73 7.58
C MET A 1 4.80 -23.94 6.30
N ASP A 2 3.72 -23.17 6.17
CA ASP A 2 3.56 -22.27 5.02
C ASP A 2 4.70 -21.24 5.07
N SER A 3 5.56 -21.25 4.05
CA SER A 3 6.72 -20.36 3.94
C SER A 3 6.39 -19.05 3.25
N ARG A 4 5.12 -18.85 2.87
CA ARG A 4 4.65 -17.64 2.22
C ARG A 4 4.68 -16.44 3.18
N PRO A 5 5.10 -15.24 2.72
CA PRO A 5 4.93 -14.01 3.48
C PRO A 5 3.48 -13.81 3.93
N LYS A 6 3.30 -13.27 5.14
CA LYS A 6 1.97 -12.97 5.68
C LYS A 6 1.29 -11.86 4.87
N ASP A 7 -0.03 -11.94 4.75
CA ASP A 7 -0.84 -10.87 4.19
C ASP A 7 -0.79 -9.58 5.04
N ILE A 8 -1.18 -8.47 4.45
CA ILE A 8 -1.49 -7.21 5.14
C ILE A 8 -2.58 -7.46 6.18
N SER A 9 -2.37 -6.97 7.41
CA SER A 9 -3.37 -7.08 8.48
C SER A 9 -4.70 -6.43 8.07
N PRO A 10 -5.88 -7.00 8.39
CA PRO A 10 -7.17 -6.52 7.90
C PRO A 10 -7.42 -5.01 8.09
N GLU A 11 -7.11 -4.49 9.28
CA GLU A 11 -7.27 -3.07 9.62
C GLU A 11 -6.31 -2.15 8.83
N VAL A 12 -5.10 -2.64 8.54
CA VAL A 12 -4.12 -1.92 7.72
C VAL A 12 -4.59 -1.93 6.27
N ARG A 13 -5.04 -3.08 5.77
CA ARG A 13 -5.55 -3.26 4.40
C ARG A 13 -6.67 -2.28 4.11
N GLU A 14 -7.62 -2.15 5.03
CA GLU A 14 -8.70 -1.18 4.92
C GLU A 14 -8.16 0.27 4.81
N HIS A 15 -7.19 0.63 5.66
CA HIS A 15 -6.55 1.95 5.60
C HIS A 15 -5.81 2.20 4.28
N LEU A 16 -5.08 1.20 3.78
CA LEU A 16 -4.35 1.28 2.52
C LEU A 16 -5.29 1.40 1.32
N LYS A 17 -6.46 0.74 1.35
CA LYS A 17 -7.50 0.96 0.34
C LYS A 17 -7.92 2.43 0.28
N TYR A 18 -8.16 3.06 1.42
CA TYR A 18 -8.55 4.48 1.43
C TYR A 18 -7.43 5.41 1.02
N LEU A 19 -6.21 5.10 1.45
CA LEU A 19 -5.02 5.83 1.04
C LEU A 19 -4.82 5.74 -0.48
N LYS A 20 -5.00 4.57 -1.09
CA LYS A 20 -5.00 4.37 -2.54
C LYS A 20 -6.09 5.19 -3.22
N ALA A 21 -7.30 5.18 -2.67
CA ALA A 21 -8.44 5.86 -3.27
C ALA A 21 -8.36 7.39 -3.21
N ARG A 22 -7.84 7.93 -2.09
CA ARG A 22 -7.82 9.37 -1.78
C ARG A 22 -6.51 9.81 -1.13
N PRO A 23 -5.35 9.67 -1.79
CA PRO A 23 -4.05 9.96 -1.17
C PRO A 23 -3.99 11.38 -0.59
N GLY A 24 -4.48 12.38 -1.33
CA GLY A 24 -4.51 13.78 -0.86
C GLY A 24 -5.27 14.00 0.46
N MET A 25 -6.28 13.17 0.78
CA MET A 25 -7.04 13.27 2.04
C MET A 25 -6.25 12.76 3.25
N TYR A 26 -5.42 11.73 3.05
CA TYR A 26 -4.69 11.05 4.13
C TYR A 26 -3.29 11.61 4.35
N ILE A 27 -2.61 11.99 3.26
CA ILE A 27 -1.22 12.49 3.29
C ILE A 27 -1.10 13.95 2.83
N GLY A 28 -2.23 14.66 2.70
CA GLY A 28 -2.32 16.10 2.41
C GLY A 28 -2.06 16.51 0.96
N SER A 29 -1.41 15.66 0.16
CA SER A 29 -1.30 15.81 -1.31
C SER A 29 -0.92 14.47 -1.93
N VAL A 30 -1.19 14.28 -3.22
CA VAL A 30 -0.69 13.09 -3.95
C VAL A 30 0.82 13.25 -4.10
N SER A 31 1.60 12.45 -3.38
CA SER A 31 3.06 12.50 -3.43
C SER A 31 3.66 11.18 -2.96
N LEU A 32 4.58 10.63 -3.76
CA LEU A 32 5.20 9.34 -3.44
C LEU A 32 6.07 9.45 -2.17
N THR A 33 6.80 10.55 -2.01
CA THR A 33 7.63 10.79 -0.81
C THR A 33 6.78 10.84 0.47
N LYS A 34 5.61 11.47 0.41
CA LYS A 34 4.71 11.51 1.57
C LYS A 34 4.09 10.15 1.87
N LEU A 35 3.74 9.39 0.82
CA LEU A 35 3.29 8.01 0.96
C LEU A 35 4.37 7.15 1.64
N TRP A 36 5.63 7.26 1.19
CA TRP A 36 6.76 6.58 1.81
C TRP A 36 6.85 6.88 3.30
N HIS A 37 6.92 8.16 3.68
CA HIS A 37 7.01 8.53 5.10
C HIS A 37 5.81 8.06 5.93
N PHE A 38 4.62 8.02 5.35
CA PHE A 38 3.43 7.50 6.02
C PHE A 38 3.57 5.99 6.31
N ILE A 39 3.98 5.19 5.33
CA ILE A 39 4.19 3.74 5.49
C ILE A 39 5.33 3.44 6.47
N ASP A 40 6.44 4.18 6.39
CA ASP A 40 7.55 4.07 7.34
C ASP A 40 7.10 4.41 8.76
N GLY A 41 6.27 5.45 8.93
CA GLY A 41 5.68 5.81 10.22
C GLY A 41 4.80 4.71 10.81
N MET A 42 3.91 4.12 10.00
CA MET A 42 3.09 2.96 10.41
C MET A 42 3.95 1.77 10.82
N THR A 43 5.00 1.49 10.03
CA THR A 43 5.94 0.39 10.29
C THR A 43 6.69 0.63 11.58
N PHE A 44 7.25 1.82 11.79
CA PHE A 44 7.93 2.21 13.02
C PHE A 44 7.01 2.06 14.23
N TYR A 45 5.78 2.58 14.14
CA TYR A 45 4.82 2.48 15.23
C TYR A 45 4.54 1.02 15.61
N SER A 46 4.29 0.16 14.61
CA SER A 46 4.04 -1.27 14.83
C SER A 46 5.22 -1.97 15.52
N HIS A 47 6.46 -1.59 15.20
CA HIS A 47 7.66 -2.23 15.77
C HIS A 47 7.99 -1.74 17.18
N VAL A 48 7.74 -0.46 17.47
CA VAL A 48 8.18 0.18 18.72
C VAL A 48 7.09 0.18 19.79
N PHE A 49 5.84 0.43 19.41
CA PHE A 49 4.75 0.64 20.36
C PHE A 49 3.72 -0.48 20.37
N ASP A 50 3.68 -1.32 19.33
CA ASP A 50 2.62 -2.31 19.14
C ASP A 50 3.15 -3.68 18.67
N LYS A 51 4.34 -4.05 19.15
CA LYS A 51 5.06 -5.26 18.73
C LYS A 51 4.25 -6.54 18.92
N GLU A 52 3.48 -6.64 19.99
CA GLU A 52 2.69 -7.82 20.35
C GLU A 52 1.52 -8.06 19.38
N SER A 53 1.07 -7.04 18.65
CA SER A 53 0.01 -7.21 17.64
C SER A 53 0.44 -8.07 16.46
N GLY A 54 1.75 -8.08 16.15
CA GLY A 54 2.28 -8.73 14.96
C GLY A 54 1.68 -8.20 13.65
N ARG A 55 1.21 -6.93 13.64
CA ARG A 55 0.61 -6.31 12.45
C ARG A 55 1.58 -6.28 11.29
N VAL A 56 1.07 -6.63 10.11
CA VAL A 56 1.79 -6.59 8.84
C VAL A 56 1.32 -5.36 8.08
N ILE A 57 2.22 -4.38 7.92
CA ILE A 57 1.93 -3.17 7.16
C ILE A 57 2.04 -3.44 5.66
N ILE A 58 3.22 -3.90 5.25
CA ILE A 58 3.54 -4.38 3.91
C ILE A 58 4.14 -5.78 4.05
N PRO A 59 3.73 -6.78 3.26
CA PRO A 59 4.31 -8.12 3.34
C PRO A 59 5.82 -8.10 3.07
N GLU A 60 6.56 -8.91 3.83
CA GLU A 60 8.00 -9.13 3.61
C GLU A 60 8.27 -9.55 2.16
N GLY A 61 9.39 -9.12 1.56
CA GLY A 61 9.76 -9.45 0.18
C GLY A 61 9.25 -8.47 -0.89
N PHE A 62 8.48 -7.44 -0.51
CA PHE A 62 7.89 -6.50 -1.47
C PHE A 62 8.95 -5.67 -2.21
N ASN A 63 10.00 -5.20 -1.53
CA ASN A 63 11.05 -4.41 -2.19
C ASN A 63 11.80 -5.26 -3.23
N GLU A 64 12.09 -6.52 -2.89
CA GLU A 64 12.73 -7.50 -3.77
C GLU A 64 11.84 -7.88 -4.95
N PHE A 65 10.52 -7.90 -4.76
CA PHE A 65 9.56 -8.04 -5.86
C PHE A 65 9.65 -6.85 -6.82
N VAL A 66 9.61 -5.62 -6.31
CA VAL A 66 9.69 -4.40 -7.13
C VAL A 66 11.02 -4.30 -7.87
N GLU A 67 12.14 -4.61 -7.22
CA GLU A 67 13.48 -4.68 -7.83
C GLU A 67 13.47 -5.55 -9.10
N LYS A 68 12.86 -6.74 -9.02
CA LYS A 68 12.74 -7.67 -10.16
C LYS A 68 11.88 -7.12 -11.28
N GLN A 69 10.81 -6.37 -10.98
CA GLN A 69 9.95 -5.78 -12.00
C GLN A 69 10.67 -4.73 -12.85
N TYR A 70 11.60 -3.98 -12.25
CA TYR A 70 12.40 -2.99 -12.96
C TYR A 70 13.69 -3.57 -13.58
N ASN A 71 13.98 -4.86 -13.38
CA ASN A 71 15.20 -5.54 -13.84
C ASN A 71 16.47 -4.74 -13.52
N ASP A 72 16.51 -4.18 -12.31
CA ASP A 72 17.58 -3.29 -11.85
C ASP A 72 18.04 -3.76 -10.47
N HIS A 73 19.33 -4.01 -10.32
CA HIS A 73 19.91 -4.64 -9.12
C HIS A 73 20.43 -3.63 -8.09
N ARG A 74 20.04 -2.37 -8.17
CA ARG A 74 20.36 -1.38 -7.14
C ARG A 74 19.58 -1.71 -5.87
N THR A 75 20.24 -1.64 -4.72
CA THR A 75 19.58 -1.86 -3.42
C THR A 75 18.76 -0.62 -3.03
N PHE A 76 17.57 -0.51 -3.60
CA PHE A 76 16.61 0.55 -3.31
C PHE A 76 15.33 -0.04 -2.71
N ASN A 77 14.62 0.78 -1.94
CA ASN A 77 13.26 0.43 -1.57
C ASN A 77 12.32 0.67 -2.77
N SER A 78 11.12 0.07 -2.70
CA SER A 78 10.08 0.19 -3.74
C SER A 78 9.77 1.65 -4.11
N PHE A 79 9.75 2.57 -3.14
CA PHE A 79 9.52 4.00 -3.38
C PHE A 79 10.61 4.62 -4.24
N HIS A 80 11.89 4.35 -3.97
CA HIS A 80 13.00 4.83 -4.78
C HIS A 80 12.96 4.28 -6.20
N PHE A 81 12.62 2.99 -6.38
CA PHE A 81 12.46 2.42 -7.72
C PHE A 81 11.39 3.16 -8.51
N VAL A 82 10.19 3.28 -7.94
CA VAL A 82 9.09 3.97 -8.60
C VAL A 82 9.43 5.43 -8.88
N SER A 83 10.01 6.16 -7.91
CA SER A 83 10.43 7.56 -8.11
C SER A 83 11.48 7.73 -9.21
N TYR A 84 12.33 6.74 -9.44
CA TYR A 84 13.40 6.82 -10.43
C TYR A 84 12.88 6.60 -11.85
N PHE A 85 11.87 5.74 -12.02
CA PHE A 85 11.35 5.35 -13.32
C PHE A 85 10.09 6.13 -13.75
N GLU A 86 9.34 6.67 -12.80
CA GLU A 86 8.12 7.43 -13.07
C GLU A 86 8.38 8.95 -13.14
N GLY A 87 7.69 9.63 -14.05
CA GLY A 87 7.93 11.05 -14.37
C GLY A 87 7.16 12.06 -13.51
N ASP A 88 6.11 11.63 -12.81
CA ASP A 88 5.28 12.48 -11.96
C ASP A 88 4.75 11.76 -10.70
N ASP A 89 4.43 12.53 -9.67
CA ASP A 89 4.03 12.04 -8.35
C ASP A 89 2.67 11.30 -8.35
N ILE A 90 1.76 11.63 -9.29
CA ILE A 90 0.45 10.97 -9.39
C ILE A 90 0.65 9.57 -9.99
N GLY A 91 1.30 9.50 -11.15
CA GLY A 91 1.64 8.23 -11.80
C GLY A 91 2.50 7.34 -10.91
N ALA A 92 3.42 7.92 -10.15
CA ALA A 92 4.24 7.20 -9.18
C ALA A 92 3.41 6.56 -8.05
N VAL A 93 2.49 7.30 -7.43
CA VAL A 93 1.63 6.75 -6.38
C VAL A 93 0.76 5.61 -6.93
N ASP A 94 0.15 5.82 -8.09
CA ASP A 94 -0.68 4.80 -8.73
C ASP A 94 0.15 3.55 -9.08
N LYS A 95 1.35 3.73 -9.62
CA LYS A 95 2.28 2.63 -9.94
C LYS A 95 2.71 1.85 -8.71
N TRP A 96 3.02 2.54 -7.60
CA TRP A 96 3.42 1.87 -6.36
C TRP A 96 2.31 0.98 -5.82
N PHE A 97 1.05 1.46 -5.83
CA PHE A 97 -0.09 0.65 -5.43
C PHE A 97 -0.37 -0.51 -6.40
N SER A 98 -0.21 -0.31 -7.71
CA SER A 98 -0.31 -1.40 -8.71
C SER A 98 0.71 -2.51 -8.42
N LEU A 99 1.96 -2.15 -8.13
CA LEU A 99 2.99 -3.13 -7.78
C LEU A 99 2.66 -3.89 -6.50
N LEU A 100 2.05 -3.21 -5.51
CA LEU A 100 1.59 -3.87 -4.28
C LEU A 100 0.46 -4.86 -4.58
N ASP A 101 -0.51 -4.50 -5.41
CA ASP A 101 -1.59 -5.40 -5.82
C ASP A 101 -1.06 -6.62 -6.58
N GLU A 102 -0.16 -6.41 -7.55
CA GLU A 102 0.53 -7.48 -8.27
C GLU A 102 1.28 -8.41 -7.30
N TYR A 103 1.94 -7.84 -6.28
CA TYR A 103 2.65 -8.62 -5.29
C TYR A 103 1.69 -9.46 -4.43
N LEU A 104 0.60 -8.87 -3.93
CA LEU A 104 -0.42 -9.58 -3.15
C LEU A 104 -1.01 -10.74 -3.95
N VAL A 105 -1.34 -10.51 -5.22
CA VAL A 105 -1.84 -11.55 -6.13
C VAL A 105 -0.78 -12.63 -6.37
N SER A 106 0.49 -12.27 -6.51
CA SER A 106 1.59 -13.25 -6.68
C SER A 106 1.76 -14.17 -5.46
N LEU A 107 1.39 -13.68 -4.28
CA LEU A 107 1.34 -14.45 -3.05
C LEU A 107 0.04 -15.26 -2.93
N GLY A 108 -0.99 -15.00 -3.74
CA GLY A 108 -2.31 -15.65 -3.62
C GLY A 108 -3.21 -14.99 -2.57
N TYR A 109 -3.06 -13.69 -2.38
CA TYR A 109 -3.98 -12.84 -1.61
C TYR A 109 -4.79 -11.97 -2.57
N GLU A 110 -5.90 -11.42 -2.07
CA GLU A 110 -6.67 -10.42 -2.81
C GLU A 110 -5.87 -9.10 -2.94
N PRO A 111 -5.96 -8.41 -4.08
CA PRO A 111 -5.43 -7.05 -4.21
C PRO A 111 -6.21 -6.09 -3.29
N LEU A 112 -5.73 -4.86 -3.17
CA LEU A 112 -6.48 -3.78 -2.53
C LEU A 112 -7.72 -3.38 -3.34
N GLY A 113 -7.71 -3.62 -4.66
CA GLY A 113 -8.82 -3.35 -5.58
C GLY A 113 -8.64 -2.03 -6.33
N GLU A 114 -9.47 -1.79 -7.34
CA GLU A 114 -9.35 -0.59 -8.17
C GLU A 114 -9.83 0.66 -7.44
N ARG A 115 -9.23 1.81 -7.79
CA ARG A 115 -9.52 3.09 -7.12
C ARG A 115 -11.00 3.45 -7.16
N GLU A 116 -11.63 3.28 -8.32
CA GLU A 116 -13.03 3.60 -8.56
C GLU A 116 -13.98 2.70 -7.76
N GLU A 117 -13.62 1.41 -7.63
CA GLU A 117 -14.38 0.42 -6.84
C GLU A 117 -14.33 0.77 -5.36
N ILE A 118 -13.14 1.06 -4.83
CA ILE A 118 -12.98 1.49 -3.43
C ILE A 118 -13.75 2.79 -3.16
N LEU A 119 -13.75 3.73 -4.09
CA LEU A 119 -14.51 4.98 -3.97
C LEU A 119 -16.03 4.73 -3.97
N GLU A 120 -16.51 3.77 -4.74
CA GLU A 120 -17.93 3.39 -4.76
C GLU A 120 -18.34 2.68 -3.46
N GLU A 121 -17.52 1.75 -2.96
CA GLU A 121 -17.72 1.11 -1.64
C GLU A 121 -17.78 2.16 -0.52
N LEU A 122 -16.90 3.16 -0.56
CA LEU A 122 -16.92 4.27 0.38
C LEU A 122 -18.21 5.09 0.29
N ARG A 123 -18.66 5.42 -0.93
CA ARG A 123 -19.92 6.16 -1.14
C ARG A 123 -21.12 5.40 -0.60
N ASN A 124 -21.17 4.09 -0.82
CA ASN A 124 -22.31 3.26 -0.42
C ASN A 124 -22.40 3.12 1.10
N ARG A 125 -21.28 3.00 1.81
CA ARG A 125 -21.28 2.98 3.29
C ARG A 125 -21.81 4.27 3.92
N HIS A 126 -21.40 5.43 3.42
CA HIS A 126 -21.93 6.70 3.92
C HIS A 126 -23.45 6.80 3.71
N ARG A 127 -23.98 6.23 2.63
CA ARG A 127 -25.43 6.21 2.38
C ARG A 127 -26.20 5.28 3.33
N GLU A 128 -25.58 4.19 3.78
CA GLU A 128 -26.18 3.25 4.74
C GLU A 128 -26.20 3.83 6.16
N ASP A 129 -25.16 4.58 6.54
CA ASP A 129 -25.07 5.28 7.84
C ASP A 129 -26.03 6.48 7.96
N ASP A 130 -26.50 7.00 6.83
CA ASP A 130 -27.45 8.12 6.74
C ASP A 130 -28.93 7.67 6.68
N VAL A 131 -29.23 6.36 6.79
CA VAL A 131 -30.61 5.84 6.89
C VAL A 131 -31.09 5.91 8.34
N PRO A 132 -32.15 6.68 8.67
CA PRO A 132 -32.66 6.85 10.03
C PRO A 132 -33.16 5.57 10.71
#